data_AF-A0A2W5X0B4-F1
#
_entry.id   AF-A0A2W5X0B4-F1
#
_cell.length_a   1.000
_cell.length_b   1.000
_cell.length_c   1.000
_cell.angle_alpha   90.00
_cell.angle_beta   90.00
_cell.angle_gamma   90.00
#
_symmetry.space_group_name_H-M   'P 1'
#
loop_
_entity.id
_entity.type
_entity.pdbx_description
1 polymer ?
#
loop_
_entity_poly.entity_id
_entity_poly.type
_entity_poly.pdbx_seq_one_letter_code
_entity_poly.pdbx_strand_id
1 'polypeptide(L)'
;MPLLAAVLLSMPVGAVAQQAPPDHNSMMSQLTDAQRAQIMPIMQDGMQRSRSIMGAAHEREMAALSAEHRARVQAVLDQLPAPPPRPAAGQGPPPRNGPGMHGDGGHFRAAGQQIDAVLTPAETQAVIAVGQDARTQLKAVQDDMHNKISPILTDAQRQTMDQMKQNRGMRPHTDDAGMYLLMGARAAMGAERQP
;
A
#
# COMPACT_ATOMS: atom_id res chain seq x y z
N MET A 1 -42.18 -35.75 44.23
CA MET A 1 -41.75 -34.33 44.11
C MET A 1 -40.28 -34.29 43.67
N PRO A 2 -39.96 -34.26 42.37
CA PRO A 2 -38.59 -34.03 41.89
C PRO A 2 -38.44 -32.61 41.32
N LEU A 3 -37.31 -31.94 41.55
CA LEU A 3 -36.81 -30.77 40.77
C LEU A 3 -35.32 -30.62 41.14
N LEU A 4 -34.43 -31.36 40.45
CA LEU A 4 -33.62 -30.93 39.31
C LEU A 4 -32.47 -29.98 39.68
N ALA A 5 -31.28 -30.59 39.83
CA ALA A 5 -30.00 -29.94 39.94
C ALA A 5 -29.56 -29.36 38.58
N ALA A 6 -29.16 -28.09 38.58
CA ALA A 6 -28.61 -27.40 37.43
C ALA A 6 -27.19 -27.90 37.15
N VAL A 7 -27.01 -28.62 36.04
CA VAL A 7 -25.71 -28.88 35.43
C VAL A 7 -25.47 -27.78 34.39
N LEU A 8 -24.64 -26.80 34.74
CA LEU A 8 -24.09 -25.86 33.78
C LEU A 8 -22.91 -26.55 33.07
N LEU A 9 -23.19 -27.10 31.89
CA LEU A 9 -22.17 -27.57 30.95
C LEU A 9 -21.43 -26.37 30.36
N SER A 10 -20.20 -26.15 30.85
CA SER A 10 -19.22 -25.28 30.24
C SER A 10 -18.89 -25.77 28.82
N MET A 11 -19.29 -25.00 27.80
CA MET A 11 -18.79 -25.22 26.44
C MET A 11 -17.38 -24.63 26.30
N PRO A 12 -16.44 -25.34 25.65
CA PRO A 12 -15.17 -24.74 25.27
C PRO A 12 -15.44 -23.72 24.15
N VAL A 13 -15.19 -22.44 24.46
CA VAL A 13 -15.03 -21.42 23.42
C VAL A 13 -13.82 -21.83 22.60
N GLY A 14 -14.08 -22.47 21.46
CA GLY A 14 -13.06 -22.73 20.46
C GLY A 14 -12.39 -21.42 20.11
N ALA A 15 -11.13 -21.28 20.48
CA ALA A 15 -10.27 -20.25 19.94
C ALA A 15 -10.28 -20.43 18.42
N VAL A 16 -11.10 -19.63 17.73
CA VAL A 16 -10.87 -19.34 16.32
C VAL A 16 -9.48 -18.73 16.27
N ALA A 17 -8.50 -19.55 15.90
CA ALA A 17 -7.17 -19.09 15.57
C ALA A 17 -7.38 -17.98 14.53
N GLN A 18 -7.16 -16.75 14.98
CA GLN A 18 -7.26 -15.56 14.15
C GLN A 18 -6.16 -15.72 13.11
N GLN A 19 -6.52 -16.34 12.00
CA GLN A 19 -5.60 -16.66 10.91
C GLN A 19 -5.07 -15.31 10.46
N ALA A 20 -3.77 -15.09 10.67
CA ALA A 20 -3.12 -13.85 10.28
C ALA A 20 -3.51 -13.58 8.82
N PRO A 21 -3.89 -12.33 8.48
CA PRO A 21 -4.33 -12.02 7.13
C PRO A 21 -3.24 -12.52 6.16
N PRO A 22 -3.63 -13.23 5.09
CA PRO A 22 -2.67 -13.77 4.15
C PRO A 22 -1.77 -12.65 3.64
N ASP A 23 -0.47 -12.77 3.90
CA ASP A 23 0.51 -11.79 3.48
C ASP A 23 0.87 -12.01 2.00
N HIS A 24 1.19 -10.94 1.27
CA HIS A 24 1.51 -10.99 -0.16
C HIS A 24 2.72 -11.91 -0.41
N ASN A 25 3.67 -11.94 0.53
CA ASN A 25 4.83 -12.81 0.48
C ASN A 25 4.46 -14.30 0.61
N SER A 26 3.42 -14.63 1.38
CA SER A 26 2.94 -16.00 1.54
C SER A 26 2.20 -16.53 0.30
N MET A 27 1.58 -15.66 -0.50
CA MET A 27 0.96 -16.07 -1.76
C MET A 27 2.03 -16.47 -2.79
N MET A 28 3.09 -15.67 -2.94
CA MET A 28 4.15 -15.92 -3.92
C MET A 28 4.97 -17.19 -3.62
N SER A 29 5.09 -17.58 -2.35
CA SER A 29 5.74 -18.83 -1.94
C SER A 29 4.88 -20.07 -2.20
N GLN A 30 3.57 -19.92 -2.40
CA GLN A 30 2.64 -21.01 -2.66
C GLN A 30 2.40 -21.27 -4.15
N LEU A 31 2.95 -20.44 -5.04
CA LEU A 31 2.86 -20.61 -6.49
C LEU A 31 3.85 -21.68 -6.96
N THR A 32 3.41 -22.53 -7.88
CA THR A 32 4.33 -23.42 -8.62
C THR A 32 5.23 -22.63 -9.56
N ASP A 33 6.34 -23.21 -10.02
CA ASP A 33 7.23 -22.56 -10.98
C ASP A 33 6.53 -22.19 -12.29
N ALA A 34 5.62 -23.06 -12.76
CA ALA A 34 4.81 -22.80 -13.95
C ALA A 34 3.84 -21.62 -13.74
N GLN A 35 3.16 -21.55 -12.58
CA GLN A 35 2.29 -20.42 -12.24
C GLN A 35 3.12 -19.13 -12.12
N ARG A 36 4.28 -19.21 -11.47
CA ARG A 36 5.18 -18.05 -11.30
C ARG A 36 5.67 -17.53 -12.65
N ALA A 37 6.07 -18.40 -13.58
CA ALA A 37 6.50 -18.01 -14.92
C ALA A 37 5.41 -17.23 -15.68
N GLN A 38 4.14 -17.55 -15.46
CA GLN A 38 3.01 -16.87 -16.09
C GLN A 38 2.60 -15.58 -15.35
N ILE A 39 2.68 -15.56 -14.01
CA ILE A 39 2.23 -14.44 -13.17
C ILE A 39 3.26 -13.30 -13.14
N MET A 40 4.56 -13.63 -13.11
CA MET A 40 5.64 -12.63 -13.02
C MET A 40 5.58 -11.52 -14.08
N PRO A 41 5.40 -11.81 -15.40
CA PRO A 41 5.31 -10.74 -16.39
C PRO A 41 4.08 -9.84 -16.18
N ILE A 42 2.94 -10.40 -15.74
CA ILE A 42 1.72 -9.63 -15.43
C ILE A 42 1.97 -8.67 -14.26
N MET A 43 2.63 -9.16 -13.20
CA MET A 43 2.98 -8.33 -12.04
C MET A 43 4.00 -7.24 -12.42
N GLN A 44 4.99 -7.56 -13.25
CA GLN A 44 5.98 -6.59 -13.72
C GLN A 44 5.33 -5.47 -14.55
N ASP A 45 4.47 -5.83 -15.51
CA ASP A 45 3.70 -4.86 -16.31
C ASP A 45 2.83 -3.96 -15.41
N GLY A 46 2.06 -4.56 -14.51
CA GLY A 46 1.21 -3.79 -13.60
C GLY A 46 2.01 -2.89 -12.64
N MET A 47 3.17 -3.34 -12.16
CA MET A 47 4.09 -2.51 -11.38
C MET A 47 4.63 -1.35 -12.20
N GLN A 48 5.04 -1.58 -13.45
CA GLN A 48 5.55 -0.55 -14.34
C GLN A 48 4.46 0.50 -14.63
N ARG A 49 3.25 0.07 -15.01
CA ARG A 49 2.10 0.95 -15.24
C ARG A 49 1.73 1.74 -14.00
N SER A 50 1.73 1.10 -12.83
CA SER A 50 1.44 1.78 -11.55
C SER A 50 2.48 2.88 -11.25
N ARG A 51 3.77 2.63 -11.53
CA ARG A 51 4.81 3.65 -11.39
C ARG A 51 4.61 4.80 -12.36
N SER A 52 4.30 4.52 -13.63
CA SER A 52 4.04 5.56 -14.63
C SER A 52 2.86 6.45 -14.22
N ILE A 53 1.76 5.86 -13.72
CA ILE A 53 0.60 6.61 -13.21
C ILE A 53 1.02 7.52 -12.05
N MET A 54 1.74 6.98 -11.07
CA MET A 54 2.19 7.76 -9.91
C MET A 54 3.19 8.87 -10.28
N GLY A 55 4.09 8.62 -11.22
CA GLY A 55 5.02 9.64 -11.73
C GLY A 55 4.28 10.78 -12.43
N ALA A 56 3.37 10.45 -13.35
CA ALA A 56 2.56 11.45 -14.05
C ALA A 56 1.63 12.21 -13.09
N ALA A 57 1.09 11.55 -12.07
CA ALA A 57 0.29 12.18 -11.02
C ALA A 57 1.14 13.20 -10.24
N HIS A 58 2.34 12.81 -9.81
CA HIS A 58 3.25 13.69 -9.09
C HIS A 58 3.60 14.96 -9.87
N GLU A 59 3.94 14.81 -11.16
CA GLU A 59 4.23 15.95 -12.02
C GLU A 59 3.04 16.92 -12.11
N ARG A 60 1.82 16.38 -12.24
CA ARG A 60 0.58 17.18 -12.28
C ARG A 60 0.26 17.83 -10.94
N GLU A 61 0.45 17.12 -9.83
CA GLU A 61 0.28 17.65 -8.47
C GLU A 61 1.23 18.82 -8.25
N MET A 62 2.51 18.69 -8.61
CA MET A 62 3.50 19.77 -8.51
C MET A 62 3.19 20.93 -9.46
N ALA A 63 2.66 20.64 -10.66
CA ALA A 63 2.21 21.66 -11.61
C ALA A 63 1.00 22.46 -11.11
N ALA A 64 0.16 21.86 -10.26
CA ALA A 64 -0.99 22.52 -9.63
C ALA A 64 -0.58 23.52 -8.53
N LEU A 65 0.65 23.45 -8.04
CA LEU A 65 1.19 24.36 -7.03
C LEU A 65 1.78 25.63 -7.66
N SER A 66 1.65 26.75 -6.95
CA SER A 66 2.44 27.95 -7.24
C SER A 66 3.95 27.67 -7.10
N ALA A 67 4.79 28.46 -7.76
CA ALA A 67 6.25 28.28 -7.71
C ALA A 67 6.80 28.36 -6.27
N GLU A 68 6.24 29.22 -5.44
CA GLU A 68 6.61 29.36 -4.03
C GLU A 68 6.22 28.12 -3.21
N HIS A 69 4.97 27.66 -3.31
CA HIS A 69 4.52 26.48 -2.57
C HIS A 69 5.22 25.22 -3.06
N ARG A 70 5.50 25.11 -4.36
CA ARG A 70 6.31 24.02 -4.91
C ARG A 70 7.69 23.95 -4.28
N ALA A 71 8.37 25.09 -4.12
CA ALA A 71 9.68 25.13 -3.47
C ALA A 71 9.62 24.72 -2.00
N ARG A 72 8.57 25.13 -1.27
CA ARG A 72 8.36 24.74 0.13
C ARG A 72 8.06 23.24 0.26
N VAL A 73 7.21 22.70 -0.60
CA VAL A 73 6.92 21.25 -0.65
C VAL A 73 8.20 20.48 -0.96
N GLN A 74 8.99 20.92 -1.94
CA GLN A 74 10.28 20.28 -2.26
C GLN A 74 11.23 20.28 -1.05
N ALA A 75 11.33 21.38 -0.32
CA ALA A 75 12.15 21.46 0.88
C ALA A 75 11.71 20.47 1.98
N VAL A 76 10.40 20.18 2.10
CA VAL A 76 9.90 19.13 3.01
C VAL A 76 10.24 17.75 2.48
N LEU A 77 10.13 17.52 1.17
CA LEU A 77 10.48 16.25 0.53
C LEU A 77 11.98 15.92 0.68
N ASP A 78 12.86 16.91 0.55
CA ASP A 78 14.31 16.76 0.67
C ASP A 78 14.75 16.41 2.11
N GLN A 79 13.92 16.71 3.11
CA GLN A 79 14.15 16.35 4.51
C GLN A 79 13.74 14.91 4.84
N LEU A 80 13.07 14.20 3.92
CA LEU A 80 12.66 12.84 4.15
C LEU A 80 13.89 11.91 4.16
N PRO A 81 13.95 10.94 5.09
CA PRO A 81 15.01 9.95 5.09
C PRO A 81 14.98 9.18 3.77
N ALA A 82 16.15 8.99 3.17
CA ALA A 82 16.29 8.16 1.98
C ALA A 82 15.69 6.77 2.25
N PRO A 83 14.95 6.18 1.29
CA PRO A 83 14.41 4.85 1.48
C PRO A 83 15.55 3.87 1.77
N PRO A 84 15.40 2.98 2.78
CA PRO A 84 16.44 2.01 3.08
C PRO A 84 16.75 1.15 1.85
N PRO A 85 18.02 0.79 1.62
CA PRO A 85 18.37 -0.09 0.52
C PRO A 85 17.57 -1.39 0.63
N ARG A 86 17.03 -1.88 -0.49
CA ARG A 86 16.35 -3.18 -0.50
C ARG A 86 17.34 -4.24 -0.02
N PRO A 87 17.00 -5.03 1.01
CA PRO A 87 17.86 -6.14 1.42
C PRO A 87 18.04 -7.07 0.22
N ALA A 88 19.28 -7.48 -0.02
CA ALA A 88 19.60 -8.48 -1.04
C ALA A 88 18.81 -9.76 -0.74
N ALA A 89 18.27 -10.39 -1.79
CA ALA A 89 17.56 -11.65 -1.67
C ALA A 89 18.47 -12.70 -1.00
N GLY A 90 18.20 -13.01 0.28
CA GLY A 90 19.04 -13.89 1.11
C GLY A 90 19.36 -13.35 2.50
N GLN A 91 19.22 -12.05 2.74
CA GLN A 91 19.27 -11.51 4.09
C GLN A 91 17.89 -11.66 4.74
N GLY A 92 17.81 -12.47 5.80
CA GLY A 92 16.59 -12.68 6.57
C GLY A 92 15.96 -11.37 7.05
N PRO A 93 14.70 -11.39 7.49
CA PRO A 93 14.03 -10.18 7.97
C PRO A 93 14.89 -9.50 9.06
N PRO A 94 15.04 -8.17 9.02
CA PRO A 94 15.78 -7.47 10.06
C PRO A 94 15.17 -7.82 11.44
N PRO A 95 16.00 -8.02 12.48
CA PRO A 95 15.49 -8.37 13.79
C PRO A 95 14.53 -7.29 14.29
N ARG A 96 13.25 -7.66 14.45
CA ARG A 96 12.21 -6.87 15.11
C ARG A 96 12.45 -6.86 16.63
N ASN A 97 13.54 -6.27 17.10
CA ASN A 97 13.79 -6.11 18.53
C ASN A 97 13.84 -4.62 18.89
N GLY A 98 12.69 -4.09 19.30
CA GLY A 98 12.57 -2.77 19.90
C GLY A 98 11.09 -2.39 20.15
N PRO A 99 10.70 -2.00 21.37
CA PRO A 99 9.37 -1.46 21.64
C PRO A 99 9.27 -0.06 21.03
N GLY A 100 8.81 0.04 19.79
CA GLY A 100 8.73 1.31 19.07
C GLY A 100 8.37 1.14 17.61
N MET A 101 7.14 0.71 17.31
CA MET A 101 6.53 0.76 15.98
C MET A 101 6.20 2.22 15.56
N HIS A 102 7.14 3.16 15.71
CA HIS A 102 6.92 4.62 15.52
C HIS A 102 8.02 5.33 14.71
N GLY A 103 8.89 4.61 13.99
CA GLY A 103 9.93 5.24 13.16
C GLY A 103 9.40 5.77 11.83
N ASP A 104 9.31 4.91 10.81
CA ASP A 104 9.04 5.36 9.42
C ASP A 104 7.63 5.92 9.16
N GLY A 105 6.60 5.38 9.81
CA GLY A 105 5.21 5.81 9.58
C GLY A 105 4.87 7.17 10.19
N GLY A 106 5.54 7.56 11.28
CA GLY A 106 5.33 8.82 11.99
C GLY A 106 5.91 10.01 11.21
N HIS A 107 7.15 9.87 10.72
CA HIS A 107 7.82 10.91 9.94
C HIS A 107 7.08 11.19 8.62
N PHE A 108 6.60 10.15 7.95
CA PHE A 108 5.86 10.30 6.69
C PHE A 108 4.51 11.01 6.91
N ARG A 109 3.78 10.66 7.98
CA ARG A 109 2.52 11.33 8.31
C ARG A 109 2.72 12.79 8.74
N ALA A 110 3.77 13.06 9.51
CA ALA A 110 4.12 14.41 9.94
C ALA A 110 4.52 15.29 8.74
N ALA A 111 5.30 14.76 7.80
CA ALA A 111 5.63 15.47 6.56
C ALA A 111 4.38 15.78 5.72
N GLY A 112 3.40 14.86 5.68
CA GLY A 112 2.13 15.09 4.98
C GLY A 112 1.38 16.28 5.58
N GLN A 113 1.28 16.32 6.91
CA GLN A 113 0.65 17.44 7.63
C GLN A 113 1.40 18.76 7.45
N GLN A 114 2.73 18.72 7.38
CA GLN A 114 3.54 19.92 7.11
C GLN A 114 3.31 20.45 5.70
N ILE A 115 3.15 19.56 4.72
CA ILE A 115 2.78 19.95 3.35
C ILE A 115 1.37 20.55 3.34
N ASP A 116 0.38 19.89 3.95
CA ASP A 116 -1.00 20.41 4.01
C ASP A 116 -1.06 21.82 4.63
N ALA A 117 -0.22 22.11 5.62
CA ALA A 117 -0.18 23.40 6.30
C ALA A 117 0.35 24.56 5.43
N VAL A 118 1.10 24.27 4.36
CA VAL A 118 1.66 25.31 3.46
C VAL A 118 0.86 25.50 2.18
N LEU A 119 -0.15 24.66 1.93
CA LEU A 119 -0.99 24.75 0.73
C LEU A 119 -2.16 25.71 0.95
N THR A 120 -2.55 26.40 -0.11
CA THR A 120 -3.85 27.09 -0.12
C THR A 120 -5.00 26.08 -0.26
N PRO A 121 -6.25 26.43 0.11
CA PRO A 121 -7.40 25.56 -0.11
C PRO A 121 -7.61 25.17 -1.58
N ALA A 122 -7.32 26.08 -2.52
CA ALA A 122 -7.46 25.81 -3.95
C ALA A 122 -6.40 24.82 -4.46
N GLU A 123 -5.14 24.98 -4.05
CA GLU A 123 -4.07 24.02 -4.38
C GLU A 123 -4.31 22.66 -3.73
N THR A 124 -4.80 22.65 -2.49
CA THR A 124 -5.20 21.42 -1.78
C THR A 124 -6.25 20.65 -2.58
N GLN A 125 -7.30 21.32 -3.03
CA GLN A 125 -8.35 20.70 -3.86
C GLN A 125 -7.81 20.18 -5.19
N ALA A 126 -6.93 20.95 -5.84
CA ALA A 126 -6.33 20.54 -7.11
C ALA A 126 -5.44 19.30 -6.96
N VAL A 127 -4.60 19.25 -5.92
CA VAL A 127 -3.77 18.09 -5.60
C VAL A 127 -4.63 16.87 -5.28
N ILE A 128 -5.67 17.02 -4.45
CA ILE A 128 -6.60 15.93 -4.14
C ILE A 128 -7.28 15.41 -5.40
N ALA A 129 -7.72 16.27 -6.31
CA ALA A 129 -8.37 15.86 -7.55
C ALA A 129 -7.44 15.03 -8.44
N VAL A 130 -6.17 15.45 -8.60
CA VAL A 130 -5.16 14.68 -9.33
C VAL A 130 -4.88 13.34 -8.65
N GLY A 131 -4.75 13.35 -7.33
CA GLY A 131 -4.52 12.15 -6.53
C GLY A 131 -5.66 11.13 -6.62
N GLN A 132 -6.91 11.59 -6.64
CA GLN A 132 -8.10 10.74 -6.82
C GLN A 132 -8.17 10.12 -8.23
N ASP A 133 -7.84 10.88 -9.27
CA ASP A 133 -7.72 10.37 -10.64
C ASP A 133 -6.64 9.26 -10.71
N ALA A 134 -5.46 9.53 -10.16
CA ALA A 134 -4.37 8.56 -10.11
C ALA A 134 -4.77 7.27 -9.35
N ARG A 135 -5.47 7.39 -8.22
CA ARG A 135 -6.00 6.23 -7.48
C ARG A 135 -7.00 5.42 -8.30
N THR A 136 -7.88 6.09 -9.04
CA THR A 136 -8.85 5.41 -9.92
C THR A 136 -8.11 4.61 -11.00
N GLN A 137 -7.09 5.18 -11.61
CA GLN A 137 -6.26 4.49 -12.59
C GLN A 137 -5.47 3.32 -11.98
N LEU A 138 -4.89 3.50 -10.79
CA LEU A 138 -4.21 2.43 -10.06
C LEU A 138 -5.15 1.27 -9.71
N LYS A 139 -6.38 1.59 -9.29
CA LYS A 139 -7.42 0.58 -9.06
C LYS A 139 -7.71 -0.21 -10.33
N ALA A 140 -7.83 0.46 -11.48
CA ALA A 140 -8.03 -0.22 -12.75
C ALA A 140 -6.86 -1.16 -13.11
N VAL A 141 -5.61 -0.76 -12.85
CA VAL A 141 -4.43 -1.63 -13.05
C VAL A 141 -4.46 -2.83 -12.10
N GLN A 142 -4.82 -2.64 -10.84
CA GLN A 142 -4.96 -3.73 -9.87
C GLN A 142 -6.06 -4.71 -10.25
N ASP A 143 -7.21 -4.20 -10.71
CA ASP A 143 -8.33 -5.02 -11.17
C ASP A 143 -7.96 -5.79 -12.46
N ASP A 144 -7.23 -5.18 -13.40
CA ASP A 144 -6.69 -5.85 -14.60
C ASP A 144 -5.70 -6.98 -14.24
N MET A 145 -4.74 -6.72 -13.35
CA MET A 145 -3.82 -7.75 -12.87
C MET A 145 -4.56 -8.90 -12.20
N HIS A 146 -5.52 -8.59 -11.32
CA HIS A 146 -6.33 -9.60 -10.62
C HIS A 146 -7.08 -10.48 -11.63
N ASN A 147 -7.72 -9.88 -12.63
CA ASN A 147 -8.45 -10.61 -13.67
C ASN A 147 -7.53 -11.51 -14.51
N LYS A 148 -6.31 -11.07 -14.81
CA LYS A 148 -5.32 -11.86 -15.56
C LYS A 148 -4.69 -12.99 -14.73
N ILE A 149 -4.49 -12.77 -13.44
CA ILE A 149 -3.84 -13.74 -12.53
C ILE A 149 -4.84 -14.80 -12.07
N SER A 150 -6.09 -14.42 -11.77
CA SER A 150 -7.15 -15.31 -11.28
C SER A 150 -7.26 -16.65 -12.02
N PRO A 151 -7.30 -16.73 -13.37
CA PRO A 151 -7.40 -18.01 -14.08
C PRO A 151 -6.18 -18.92 -13.96
N ILE A 152 -5.00 -18.39 -13.58
CA ILE A 152 -3.75 -19.14 -13.41
C ILE A 152 -3.72 -19.83 -12.03
N LEU A 153 -4.47 -19.28 -11.07
CA LEU A 153 -4.51 -19.73 -9.69
C LEU A 153 -5.51 -20.88 -9.47
N THR A 154 -5.20 -21.73 -8.50
CA THR A 154 -6.17 -22.68 -7.94
C THR A 154 -7.27 -21.94 -7.19
N ASP A 155 -8.41 -22.60 -6.93
CA ASP A 155 -9.53 -21.99 -6.22
C ASP A 155 -9.15 -21.47 -4.83
N ALA A 156 -8.33 -22.22 -4.10
CA ALA A 156 -7.84 -21.81 -2.77
C ALA A 156 -6.92 -20.57 -2.84
N GLN A 157 -6.03 -20.51 -3.85
CA GLN A 157 -5.15 -19.37 -4.09
C GLN A 157 -5.94 -18.13 -4.53
N ARG A 158 -6.97 -18.33 -5.36
CA ARG A 158 -7.88 -17.29 -5.82
C ARG A 158 -8.70 -16.70 -4.67
N GLN A 159 -9.26 -17.55 -3.82
CA GLN A 159 -9.96 -17.10 -2.61
C GLN A 159 -9.05 -16.30 -1.67
N THR A 160 -7.77 -16.70 -1.56
CA THR A 160 -6.77 -15.95 -0.80
C THR A 160 -6.53 -14.56 -1.40
N MET A 161 -6.41 -14.49 -2.73
CA MET A 161 -6.25 -13.23 -3.47
C MET A 161 -7.47 -12.31 -3.33
N ASP A 162 -8.68 -12.87 -3.36
CA ASP A 162 -9.93 -12.12 -3.18
C ASP A 162 -10.06 -11.55 -1.76
N GLN A 163 -9.69 -12.32 -0.73
CA GLN A 163 -9.64 -11.83 0.65
C GLN A 163 -8.64 -10.68 0.81
N MET A 164 -7.46 -10.76 0.16
CA MET A 164 -6.50 -9.65 0.17
C MET A 164 -7.06 -8.38 -0.49
N LYS A 165 -7.80 -8.52 -1.59
CA LYS A 165 -8.46 -7.40 -2.27
C LYS A 165 -9.51 -6.75 -1.37
N GLN A 166 -10.34 -7.56 -0.71
CA GLN A 166 -11.36 -7.06 0.23
C GLN A 166 -10.73 -6.35 1.44
N ASN A 167 -9.67 -6.91 2.01
CA ASN A 167 -8.95 -6.30 3.14
C ASN A 167 -8.28 -4.97 2.78
N ARG A 168 -7.86 -4.78 1.52
CA ARG A 168 -7.36 -3.48 1.04
C ARG A 168 -8.49 -2.45 0.90
N GLY A 169 -9.66 -2.85 0.41
CA GLY A 169 -10.82 -1.95 0.26
C GLY A 169 -11.41 -1.45 1.58
N MET A 170 -11.18 -2.17 2.69
CA MET A 170 -11.69 -1.84 4.04
C MET A 170 -10.82 -0.84 4.81
N ARG A 171 -9.64 -0.48 4.30
CA ARG A 171 -8.77 0.48 4.98
C ARG A 171 -9.24 1.91 4.66
N PRO A 172 -9.56 2.74 5.68
CA PRO A 172 -9.84 4.15 5.44
C PRO A 172 -8.56 4.77 4.86
N HIS A 173 -8.64 5.21 3.62
CA HIS A 173 -7.61 6.03 3.02
C HIS A 173 -7.91 7.47 3.40
N THR A 174 -6.98 8.14 4.06
CA THR A 174 -7.02 9.59 4.17
C THR A 174 -6.76 10.20 2.79
N ASP A 175 -7.64 11.11 2.38
CA ASP A 175 -7.54 11.89 1.15
C ASP A 175 -6.90 13.25 1.46
N ASP A 176 -5.65 13.21 1.91
CA ASP A 176 -4.88 14.40 2.28
C ASP A 176 -3.94 14.79 1.12
N ALA A 177 -3.88 16.08 0.77
CA ALA A 177 -3.06 16.58 -0.35
C ALA A 177 -1.56 16.32 -0.11
N GLY A 178 -1.09 16.52 1.12
CA GLY A 178 0.27 16.23 1.52
C GLY A 178 0.61 14.75 1.36
N MET A 179 -0.33 13.85 1.64
CA MET A 179 -0.12 12.42 1.41
C MET A 179 -0.02 12.07 -0.07
N TYR A 180 -0.79 12.72 -0.95
CA TYR A 180 -0.67 12.53 -2.39
C TYR A 180 0.70 12.97 -2.91
N LEU A 181 1.12 14.19 -2.57
CA LEU A 181 2.43 14.74 -2.94
C LEU A 181 3.59 13.86 -2.46
N LEU A 182 3.51 13.34 -1.24
CA LEU A 182 4.51 12.41 -0.69
C LEU A 182 4.56 11.07 -1.44
N MET A 183 3.40 10.50 -1.77
CA MET A 183 3.33 9.23 -2.49
C MET A 183 3.87 9.39 -3.92
N GLY A 184 3.55 10.49 -4.59
CA GLY A 184 4.09 10.85 -5.89
C GLY A 184 5.61 11.00 -5.89
N ALA A 185 6.15 11.77 -4.95
CA ALA A 185 7.58 12.00 -4.81
C ALA A 185 8.35 10.69 -4.57
N ARG A 186 7.81 9.78 -3.73
CA ARG A 186 8.42 8.47 -3.49
C ARG A 186 8.45 7.58 -4.73
N ALA A 187 7.43 7.67 -5.58
CA ALA A 187 7.39 6.94 -6.85
C ALA A 187 8.44 7.50 -7.83
N ALA A 188 8.62 8.82 -7.89
CA ALA A 188 9.62 9.49 -8.72
C ALA A 188 11.07 9.16 -8.29
N MET A 189 11.38 9.25 -7.00
CA MET A 189 12.71 8.90 -6.47
C MET A 189 13.09 7.41 -6.68
N GLY A 190 12.09 6.54 -6.78
CA GLY A 190 12.29 5.13 -7.12
C GLY A 190 12.61 4.88 -8.61
N ALA A 191 12.32 5.84 -9.49
CA ALA A 191 12.57 5.75 -10.93
C ALA A 191 13.99 6.21 -11.32
N GLU A 192 14.57 7.19 -10.60
CA GLU A 192 15.90 7.74 -10.88
C GLU A 192 17.08 6.84 -10.45
N ARG A 193 16.81 5.68 -9.83
CA ARG A 193 17.83 4.75 -9.30
C ARG A 193 17.96 3.43 -10.05
N GLN A 194 17.58 3.38 -11.33
CA GLN A 194 17.93 2.23 -12.19
C GLN A 194 19.06 2.64 -13.15
N PRO A 195 20.29 2.09 -12.99
CA PRO A 195 21.31 2.15 -14.02
C PRO A 195 20.93 1.30 -15.23
#